data_AF-A0A7C1T6Y8-F1
#
_entry.id   AF-A0A7C1T6Y8-F1
#
_cell.length_a   1.000
_cell.length_b   1.000
_cell.length_c   1.000
_cell.angle_alpha   90.00
_cell.angle_beta   90.00
_cell.angle_gamma   90.00
#
_symmetry.space_group_name_H-M   'P 1'
#
loop_
_entity.id
_entity.type
_entity.pdbx_description
1 polymer ?
#
loop_
_entity_poly.entity_id
_entity_poly.type
_entity_poly.pdbx_seq_one_letter_code
_entity_poly.pdbx_strand_id
1 'polypeptide(L)'
;MEREMKPEAILFVGEDRESAELLERLTQDICEKVRIVNVNGLRGWLYVEYGTSRTPLLVTESRVVTGLQEILAFLREYLSGP
;
A
#
# COMPACT_ATOMS: atom_id res chain seq x y z
N MET A 1 26.15 9.48 7.89
CA MET A 1 25.49 8.20 7.60
C MET A 1 24.00 8.49 7.59
N GLU A 2 23.46 8.81 6.42
CA GLU A 2 22.02 9.01 6.26
C GLU A 2 21.35 7.68 6.59
N ARG A 3 20.51 7.65 7.62
CA ARG A 3 19.62 6.51 7.82
C ARG A 3 18.64 6.56 6.65
N GLU A 4 18.81 5.70 5.65
CA GLU A 4 17.72 5.40 4.72
C GLU A 4 16.52 5.00 5.59
N MET A 5 15.55 5.90 5.73
CA MET A 5 14.27 5.56 6.32
C MET A 5 13.64 4.54 5.38
N LYS A 6 13.72 3.26 5.75
CA LYS A 6 12.97 2.22 5.04
C LYS A 6 11.49 2.57 5.18
N PRO A 7 10.73 2.66 4.07
CA PRO A 7 9.31 2.92 4.14
C PRO A 7 8.66 1.83 5.00
N GLU A 8 7.93 2.24 6.02
CA GLU A 8 7.33 1.33 7.01
C GLU A 8 6.18 0.50 6.40
N ALA A 9 5.70 0.91 5.22
CA ALA A 9 4.72 0.19 4.43
C ALA A 9 4.97 0.34 2.92
N ILE A 10 4.53 -0.68 2.16
CA ILE A 10 4.53 -0.69 0.70
C ILE A 10 3.08 -0.83 0.22
N LEU A 11 2.64 0.08 -0.63
CA LEU A 11 1.34 0.03 -1.27
C LEU A 11 1.50 -0.38 -2.73
N PHE A 12 1.08 -1.59 -3.06
CA PHE A 12 1.01 -2.08 -4.43
C PHE A 12 -0.30 -1.66 -5.09
N VAL A 13 -0.20 -1.03 -6.26
CA VAL A 13 -1.34 -0.53 -7.05
C VAL A 13 -1.31 -1.09 -8.46
N GLY A 14 -2.47 -1.22 -9.08
CA GLY A 14 -2.61 -1.62 -10.48
C GLY A 14 -3.57 -0.71 -11.25
N GLU A 15 -3.98 -1.13 -12.45
CA GLU A 15 -4.92 -0.40 -13.33
C GLU A 15 -6.41 -0.47 -12.92
N ASP A 16 -6.73 -1.11 -11.80
CA ASP A 16 -8.13 -1.19 -11.33
C ASP A 16 -8.62 0.12 -10.72
N ARG A 17 -9.95 0.27 -10.73
CA ARG A 17 -10.64 1.46 -10.21
C ARG A 17 -10.34 1.73 -8.75
N GLU A 18 -10.24 0.69 -7.91
CA GLU A 18 -9.95 0.87 -6.48
C GLU A 18 -8.56 1.44 -6.26
N SER A 19 -7.56 1.00 -7.04
CA SER A 19 -6.21 1.55 -7.00
C SER A 19 -6.18 3.03 -7.39
N ALA A 20 -6.87 3.40 -8.47
CA ALA A 20 -6.98 4.80 -8.89
C ALA A 20 -7.66 5.67 -7.81
N GLU A 21 -8.79 5.20 -7.28
CA GLU A 21 -9.53 5.91 -6.22
C GLU A 21 -8.73 6.03 -4.93
N LEU A 22 -7.95 5.00 -4.56
CA LEU A 22 -7.09 5.06 -3.39
C LEU A 22 -6.04 6.16 -3.56
N LEU A 23 -5.37 6.22 -4.71
CA LEU A 23 -4.32 7.21 -5.00
C LEU A 23 -4.85 8.65 -4.93
N GLU A 24 -6.08 8.91 -5.38
CA GLU A 24 -6.71 10.24 -5.26
C GLU A 24 -7.00 10.65 -3.81
N ARG A 25 -7.14 9.67 -2.90
CA ARG A 25 -7.47 9.89 -1.49
C ARG A 25 -6.24 9.94 -0.58
N LEU A 26 -5.06 9.61 -1.07
CA LEU A 26 -3.83 9.67 -0.28
C LEU A 26 -3.42 11.12 -0.03
N THR A 27 -3.09 11.44 1.22
CA THR A 27 -2.50 12.73 1.59
C THR A 27 -0.98 12.69 1.41
N GLN A 28 -0.36 13.87 1.29
CA GLN A 28 1.09 14.00 1.14
C GLN A 28 1.85 13.28 2.27
N ASP A 29 1.39 13.43 3.52
CA ASP A 29 1.99 12.77 4.69
C ASP A 29 2.02 11.24 4.59
N ILE A 30 1.01 10.64 3.92
CA ILE A 30 0.98 9.19 3.67
C ILE A 30 2.02 8.83 2.62
N CYS A 31 2.10 9.60 1.53
CA CYS A 31 3.05 9.36 0.45
C CYS A 31 4.51 9.43 0.91
N GLU A 32 4.80 10.16 1.99
CA GLU A 32 6.14 10.22 2.60
C GLU A 32 6.47 8.98 3.45
N LYS A 33 5.45 8.30 3.99
CA LYS A 33 5.61 7.11 4.85
C LYS A 33 5.43 5.79 4.11
N VAL A 34 4.70 5.81 2.99
CA VAL A 34 4.29 4.62 2.23
C VAL A 34 4.94 4.64 0.86
N ARG A 35 5.70 3.59 0.55
CA ARG A 35 6.24 3.41 -0.79
C ARG A 35 5.17 2.86 -1.72
N ILE A 36 4.81 3.62 -2.74
CA ILE A 36 3.84 3.19 -3.76
C ILE A 36 4.57 2.47 -4.90
N VAL A 37 4.09 1.29 -5.28
CA VAL A 37 4.67 0.46 -6.35
C VAL A 37 3.57 0.04 -7.31
N ASN A 38 3.73 0.38 -8.60
CA ASN A 38 2.87 -0.12 -9.66
C ASN A 38 3.29 -1.56 -10.03
N VAL A 39 2.31 -2.47 -10.06
CA VAL A 39 2.53 -3.91 -10.35
C VAL A 39 1.85 -4.38 -11.63
N ASN A 40 1.61 -3.49 -12.59
CA ASN A 40 1.13 -3.85 -13.92
C ASN A 40 2.11 -4.85 -14.55
N GLY A 41 1.60 -6.00 -15.00
CA GLY A 41 2.42 -7.12 -15.49
C GLY A 41 3.10 -7.97 -14.41
N LEU A 42 3.03 -7.59 -13.13
CA LEU A 42 3.65 -8.29 -12.00
C LEU A 42 2.62 -8.85 -10.99
N ARG A 43 1.32 -8.83 -11.31
CA ARG A 43 0.27 -9.36 -10.42
C ARG A 43 0.44 -10.85 -10.07
N GLY A 44 1.04 -11.63 -10.94
CA GLY A 44 1.37 -13.04 -10.66
C GLY A 44 2.42 -13.18 -9.54
N TRP A 45 3.39 -12.26 -9.48
CA TRP A 45 4.38 -12.23 -8.41
C TRP A 45 3.73 -11.89 -7.06
N LEU A 46 2.77 -10.96 -7.03
CA LEU A 46 2.00 -10.68 -5.80
C LEU A 46 1.31 -11.92 -5.23
N TYR A 47 0.77 -12.79 -6.09
CA TYR A 47 0.13 -14.02 -5.64
C TYR A 47 1.13 -14.98 -4.99
N VAL A 48 2.34 -15.09 -5.54
CA VAL A 48 3.40 -15.94 -4.98
C VAL A 48 3.86 -15.43 -3.61
N GLU A 49 4.05 -14.12 -3.47
CA GLU A 49 4.57 -13.53 -2.23
C GLU A 49 3.52 -13.36 -1.13
N TYR A 50 2.30 -12.96 -1.51
CA TYR A 50 1.27 -12.52 -0.56
C TYR A 50 -0.03 -13.33 -0.63
N GLY A 51 -0.10 -14.35 -1.48
CA GLY A 51 -1.29 -15.20 -1.63
C GLY A 51 -2.47 -14.52 -2.34
N THR A 52 -2.27 -13.33 -2.90
CA THR A 52 -3.31 -12.56 -3.61
C THR A 52 -2.72 -11.78 -4.79
N SER A 53 -3.46 -11.73 -5.89
CA SER A 53 -3.14 -10.88 -7.05
C SER A 53 -4.01 -9.61 -7.11
N ARG A 54 -4.79 -9.35 -6.04
CA ARG A 54 -5.67 -8.19 -5.95
C ARG A 54 -4.86 -6.95 -5.63
N THR A 55 -5.26 -5.84 -6.22
CA THR A 55 -4.80 -4.49 -5.91
C THR A 55 -6.04 -3.62 -5.67
N PRO A 56 -5.95 -2.57 -4.84
CA PRO A 56 -4.77 -2.15 -4.09
C PRO A 56 -4.42 -3.12 -2.93
N LEU A 57 -3.13 -3.23 -2.63
CA LEU A 57 -2.59 -4.12 -1.58
C LEU A 57 -1.54 -3.35 -0.75
N LEU A 58 -1.83 -3.11 0.53
CA LEU A 58 -0.89 -2.52 1.47
C LEU A 58 -0.20 -3.62 2.26
N VAL A 59 1.12 -3.57 2.33
CA VAL A 59 1.97 -4.49 3.08
C VAL A 59 2.78 -3.69 4.10
N THR A 60 2.70 -4.07 5.36
CA THR A 60 3.52 -3.56 6.46
C THR A 60 4.37 -4.70 7.02
N GLU A 61 5.22 -4.41 8.02
CA GLU A 61 6.00 -5.45 8.69
C GLU A 61 5.15 -6.55 9.35
N SER A 62 3.91 -6.26 9.73
CA SER A 62 3.07 -7.18 10.51
C SER A 62 1.78 -7.60 9.82
N ARG A 63 1.37 -6.93 8.75
CA ARG A 63 0.05 -7.13 8.13
C ARG A 63 0.07 -6.94 6.61
N VAL A 64 -0.81 -7.68 5.96
CA VAL A 64 -1.19 -7.49 4.55
C VAL A 64 -2.67 -7.09 4.53
N VAL A 65 -2.98 -5.96 3.91
CA VAL A 65 -4.34 -5.38 3.84
C VAL A 65 -4.70 -5.18 2.37
N THR A 66 -5.86 -5.68 1.94
CA THR A 66 -6.31 -5.63 0.54
C THR A 66 -7.64 -4.89 0.44
N GLY A 67 -7.78 -4.06 -0.59
CA GLY A 67 -9.04 -3.36 -0.90
C GLY A 67 -9.07 -1.93 -0.38
N LEU A 68 -9.81 -1.08 -1.09
CA LEU A 68 -9.85 0.36 -0.83
C LEU A 68 -10.25 0.72 0.61
N GLN A 69 -11.36 0.16 1.11
CA GLN A 69 -11.95 0.60 2.39
C GLN A 69 -11.10 0.16 3.59
N GLU A 70 -10.61 -1.07 3.55
CA GLU A 70 -9.75 -1.67 4.57
C GLU A 70 -8.42 -0.94 4.65
N ILE A 71 -7.83 -0.58 3.50
CA ILE A 71 -6.59 0.20 3.46
C ILE A 71 -6.81 1.61 4.01
N LEU A 72 -7.89 2.30 3.63
CA LEU A 72 -8.19 3.63 4.18
C LEU A 72 -8.43 3.58 5.69
N ALA A 73 -9.11 2.55 6.20
CA ALA A 73 -9.30 2.36 7.64
C ALA A 73 -7.96 2.14 8.35
N PHE A 74 -7.12 1.25 7.82
CA PHE A 74 -5.79 0.98 8.35
C PHE A 74 -4.91 2.24 8.37
N LEU A 75 -4.88 3.00 7.27
CA LEU A 75 -4.05 4.21 7.18
C LEU A 75 -4.50 5.29 8.17
N ARG A 76 -5.81 5.43 8.45
CA ARG A 76 -6.29 6.36 9.49
C ARG A 76 -5.76 5.99 10.88
N GLU A 77 -5.79 4.71 11.24
CA GLU A 77 -5.23 4.23 12.50
C GLU A 77 -3.71 4.40 12.54
N TYR A 78 -3.03 4.07 11.43
CA TYR A 78 -1.58 4.14 11.29
C TYR A 78 -1.02 5.57 11.41
N LEU A 79 -1.71 6.55 10.81
CA LEU A 79 -1.32 7.96 10.84
C LEU A 79 -1.65 8.64 12.17
N SER A 80 -2.61 8.11 12.92
CA SER A 80 -3.02 8.71 14.19
C SER A 80 -1.94 8.54 15.27
N GLY A 81 -1.05 7.55 15.13
CA GLY A 81 -0.08 7.19 16.17
C GLY A 81 -0.72 6.82 17.51
N PRO A 82 0.03 6.28 18.48
CA PRO A 82 -0.28 6.53 19.88
C PRO A 82 -0.10 8.01 20.25
#